data_AF-A0A8K0J4J3-F1
#
_entry.id   AF-A0A8K0J4J3-F1
#
_cell.length_a   1.000
_cell.length_b   1.000
_cell.length_c   1.000
_cell.angle_alpha   90.00
_cell.angle_beta   90.00
_cell.angle_gamma   90.00
#
_symmetry.space_group_name_H-M   'P 1'
#
loop_
_entity.id
_entity.type
_entity.pdbx_description
1 polymer ?
#
loop_
_entity_poly.entity_id
_entity_poly.type
_entity_poly.pdbx_seq_one_letter_code
_entity_poly.pdbx_strand_id
1 'polypeptide(L)'
;MLGQGLMIRFTSMPEAGIADRASIVVARSLMGLARGLHHTAALVAVQCDVPDQDLSMATALFLALMNVGAAIGESMSGAIWRATLSRKLVEYLPANARSSASKIFGSLVVAKKYAAGTAVRTAIDHAYRDSMSLLAIISTACMVPMLIFMFGIRNMDLKAAEEVRKEKDG
;
A
#
# COMPACT_ATOMS: atom_id res chain seq x y z
N MET A 1 -3.65 8.75 -4.06
CA MET A 1 -4.14 9.29 -2.77
C MET A 1 -5.66 9.25 -2.66
N LEU A 2 -6.44 9.64 -3.67
CA LEU A 2 -7.91 9.60 -3.64
C LEU A 2 -8.51 8.21 -3.34
N GLY A 3 -7.97 7.13 -3.94
CA GLY A 3 -8.44 5.76 -3.68
C GLY A 3 -8.25 5.28 -2.23
N GLN A 4 -7.16 5.70 -1.57
CA GLN A 4 -6.90 5.38 -0.17
C GLN A 4 -7.84 6.16 0.77
N GLY A 5 -8.11 7.44 0.48
CA GLY A 5 -9.08 8.24 1.23
C GLY A 5 -10.51 7.68 1.13
N LEU A 6 -10.90 7.19 -0.05
CA LEU A 6 -12.20 6.54 -0.27
C LEU A 6 -12.30 5.21 0.48
N MET A 7 -11.22 4.42 0.50
CA MET A 7 -11.14 3.17 1.26
C MET A 7 -11.26 3.42 2.77
N ILE A 8 -10.60 4.44 3.32
CA ILE A 8 -10.72 4.81 4.74
C ILE A 8 -12.18 5.22 5.08
N ARG A 9 -12.85 5.96 4.18
CA ARG A 9 -14.26 6.36 4.35
C ARG A 9 -15.20 5.15 4.37
N PHE A 10 -15.05 4.22 3.42
CA PHE A 10 -15.90 3.02 3.35
C PHE A 10 -15.63 2.04 4.47
N THR A 11 -14.36 1.83 4.82
CA THR A 11 -14.02 0.95 5.95
C THR A 11 -14.55 1.53 7.28
N SER A 12 -14.86 2.83 7.39
CA SER A 12 -15.35 3.52 8.61
C SER A 12 -16.85 3.52 8.82
N MET A 13 -17.61 2.85 7.94
CA MET A 13 -19.05 2.72 8.08
C MET A 13 -19.40 1.40 8.80
N PRO A 14 -19.99 1.42 10.01
CA PRO A 14 -20.24 0.22 10.80
C PRO A 14 -21.37 -0.69 10.27
N GLU A 15 -22.24 -0.19 9.39
CA GLU A 15 -23.48 -0.89 8.95
C GLU A 15 -23.78 -0.73 7.46
N ALA A 16 -22.95 -1.25 6.55
CA ALA A 16 -23.25 -1.15 5.11
C ALA A 16 -23.29 -2.52 4.42
N GLY A 17 -24.43 -2.79 3.76
CA GLY A 17 -24.74 -4.02 3.04
C GLY A 17 -23.94 -4.25 1.75
N ILE A 18 -24.48 -5.06 0.84
CA ILE A 18 -23.84 -5.55 -0.41
C ILE A 18 -23.22 -4.41 -1.26
N ALA A 19 -23.80 -3.20 -1.21
CA ALA A 19 -23.31 -2.02 -1.92
C ALA A 19 -21.90 -1.56 -1.49
N ASP A 20 -21.49 -1.81 -0.24
CA ASP A 20 -20.17 -1.41 0.28
C ASP A 20 -19.06 -2.40 -0.12
N ARG A 21 -19.39 -3.69 -0.27
CA ARG A 21 -18.42 -4.65 -0.80
C ARG A 21 -18.07 -4.34 -2.26
N ALA A 22 -19.07 -3.94 -3.05
CA ALA A 22 -18.86 -3.55 -4.43
C ALA A 22 -17.98 -2.30 -4.54
N SER A 23 -18.18 -1.29 -3.69
CA SER A 23 -17.36 -0.07 -3.68
C SER A 23 -15.89 -0.34 -3.34
N ILE A 24 -15.63 -1.23 -2.37
CA ILE A 24 -14.26 -1.67 -2.02
C ILE A 24 -13.59 -2.40 -3.17
N VAL A 25 -14.33 -3.26 -3.88
CA VAL A 25 -13.80 -3.99 -5.05
C VAL A 25 -13.44 -3.01 -6.17
N VAL A 26 -14.34 -2.07 -6.50
CA VAL A 26 -14.10 -1.05 -7.52
C VAL A 26 -12.90 -0.17 -7.15
N ALA A 27 -12.81 0.28 -5.90
CA ALA A 27 -11.69 1.08 -5.41
C ALA A 27 -10.35 0.31 -5.54
N ARG A 28 -10.33 -0.98 -5.18
CA ARG A 28 -9.15 -1.83 -5.33
C ARG A 28 -8.75 -2.03 -6.79
N SER A 29 -9.70 -2.26 -7.68
CA SER A 29 -9.43 -2.40 -9.11
C SER A 29 -8.83 -1.13 -9.70
N LEU A 30 -9.40 0.04 -9.37
CA LEU A 30 -8.87 1.33 -9.84
C LEU A 30 -7.46 1.60 -9.32
N MET A 31 -7.20 1.29 -8.04
CA MET A 31 -5.85 1.40 -7.47
C MET A 31 -4.85 0.44 -8.15
N GLY A 32 -5.29 -0.78 -8.50
CA GLY A 32 -4.47 -1.73 -9.26
C GLY A 32 -4.09 -1.20 -10.63
N LEU A 33 -5.07 -0.67 -11.36
CA LEU A 33 -4.86 -0.04 -12.67
C LEU A 33 -3.89 1.14 -12.60
N ALA A 34 -4.09 2.04 -11.63
CA ALA A 34 -3.21 3.19 -11.44
C ALA A 34 -1.77 2.76 -11.12
N ARG A 35 -1.57 1.72 -10.29
CA ARG A 35 -0.24 1.18 -10.00
C ARG A 35 0.43 0.57 -11.24
N GLY A 36 -0.33 -0.18 -12.05
CA GLY A 36 0.19 -0.76 -13.29
C GLY A 36 0.67 0.31 -14.27
N LEU A 37 -0.16 1.31 -14.53
CA LEU A 37 0.18 2.43 -15.43
C LEU A 37 1.42 3.19 -14.93
N HIS A 38 1.49 3.50 -13.63
CA HIS A 38 2.64 4.20 -13.06
C HIS A 38 3.94 3.37 -13.20
N HIS A 39 3.87 2.07 -12.94
CA HIS A 39 5.02 1.18 -13.07
C HIS A 39 5.53 1.11 -14.52
N THR A 40 4.63 0.90 -15.48
CA THR A 40 5.01 0.83 -16.90
C THR A 40 5.56 2.17 -17.39
N ALA A 41 4.96 3.30 -17.01
CA ALA A 41 5.44 4.62 -17.39
C ALA A 41 6.85 4.90 -16.85
N ALA A 42 7.12 4.55 -15.58
CA ALA A 42 8.45 4.72 -14.98
C ALA A 42 9.51 3.83 -15.66
N LEU A 43 9.15 2.58 -15.99
CA LEU A 43 10.05 1.67 -16.70
C LEU A 43 10.42 2.19 -18.09
N VAL A 44 9.42 2.62 -18.87
CA VAL A 44 9.65 3.17 -20.22
C VAL A 44 10.47 4.46 -20.17
N ALA A 45 10.22 5.34 -19.19
CA ALA A 45 11.00 6.57 -19.03
C ALA A 45 12.49 6.30 -18.80
N VAL A 46 12.83 5.33 -17.93
CA VAL A 46 14.22 4.89 -17.71
C VAL A 46 14.82 4.29 -18.97
N GLN A 47 14.03 3.49 -19.70
CA GLN A 47 14.46 2.86 -20.95
C GLN A 47 14.73 3.86 -22.08
N CYS A 48 14.03 5.00 -22.11
CA CYS A 48 14.25 6.04 -23.11
C CYS A 48 15.47 6.94 -22.86
N ASP A 49 15.95 7.01 -21.62
CA ASP A 49 17.07 7.88 -21.23
C ASP A 49 18.45 7.20 -21.40
N VAL A 50 18.46 5.89 -21.69
CA VAL A 50 19.68 5.09 -21.84
C VAL A 50 19.91 4.65 -23.28
N PRO A 51 21.17 4.49 -23.73
CA PRO A 51 21.48 3.91 -25.03
C PRO A 51 20.98 2.47 -25.19
N ASP A 52 20.68 2.03 -26.41
CA ASP A 52 20.14 0.69 -26.71
C ASP A 52 21.02 -0.46 -26.17
N GLN A 53 22.35 -0.26 -26.13
CA GLN A 53 23.31 -1.22 -25.57
C GLN A 53 23.16 -1.42 -24.05
N ASP A 54 22.66 -0.42 -23.32
CA ASP A 54 22.56 -0.42 -21.85
C ASP A 54 21.13 -0.65 -21.34
N LEU A 55 20.15 -0.76 -22.25
CA LEU A 55 18.72 -0.93 -21.96
C LEU A 55 18.44 -2.08 -20.98
N SER A 56 19.09 -3.23 -21.21
CA SER A 56 18.93 -4.43 -20.39
C SER A 56 19.47 -4.21 -18.98
N MET A 57 20.60 -3.51 -18.85
CA MET A 57 21.23 -3.22 -17.55
C MET A 57 20.39 -2.21 -16.76
N ALA A 58 19.91 -1.15 -17.41
CA ALA A 58 19.05 -0.14 -16.78
C ALA A 58 17.72 -0.76 -16.30
N THR A 59 17.12 -1.63 -17.11
CA THR A 59 15.92 -2.39 -16.73
C THR A 59 16.16 -3.30 -15.54
N ALA A 60 17.27 -4.06 -15.56
CA ALA A 60 17.63 -4.95 -14.46
C ALA A 60 17.84 -4.17 -13.15
N LEU A 61 18.54 -3.04 -13.22
CA LEU A 61 18.77 -2.17 -12.06
C LEU A 61 17.45 -1.60 -11.52
N PHE A 62 16.57 -1.12 -12.40
CA PHE A 62 15.26 -0.61 -12.01
C PHE A 62 14.42 -1.67 -11.29
N LEU A 63 14.32 -2.89 -11.85
CA LEU A 63 13.60 -4.01 -11.23
C LEU A 63 14.22 -4.42 -9.89
N ALA A 64 15.56 -4.44 -9.79
CA ALA A 64 16.26 -4.74 -8.54
C ALA A 64 15.93 -3.71 -7.46
N LEU A 65 16.00 -2.42 -7.78
CA LEU A 65 15.66 -1.33 -6.85
C LEU A 65 14.20 -1.42 -6.40
N MET A 66 13.27 -1.75 -7.30
CA MET A 66 11.88 -1.98 -6.92
C MET A 66 11.71 -3.13 -5.94
N ASN A 67 12.37 -4.27 -6.17
CA ASN A 67 12.31 -5.42 -5.27
C ASN A 67 12.87 -5.09 -3.88
N VAL A 68 13.95 -4.31 -3.82
CA VAL A 68 14.51 -3.82 -2.56
C VAL A 68 13.51 -2.90 -1.85
N GLY A 69 12.94 -1.93 -2.55
CA GLY A 69 11.93 -1.03 -2.00
C GLY A 69 10.69 -1.78 -1.48
N ALA A 70 10.23 -2.78 -2.22
CA ALA A 70 9.12 -3.65 -1.81
C ALA A 70 9.46 -4.43 -0.53
N ALA A 71 10.64 -5.06 -0.46
CA ALA A 71 11.06 -5.81 0.71
C ALA A 71 11.17 -4.93 1.97
N ILE A 72 11.70 -3.71 1.83
CA ILE A 72 11.77 -2.73 2.93
C ILE A 72 10.36 -2.35 3.40
N GLY A 73 9.48 -2.02 2.46
CA GLY A 73 8.10 -1.64 2.75
C GLY A 73 7.31 -2.75 3.45
N GLU A 74 7.45 -3.99 2.99
CA GLU A 74 6.82 -5.16 3.60
C GLU A 74 7.35 -5.43 5.02
N SER A 75 8.67 -5.32 5.21
CA SER A 75 9.30 -5.50 6.53
C SER A 75 8.81 -4.44 7.54
N MET A 76 8.84 -3.16 7.15
CA MET A 76 8.36 -2.06 8.00
C MET A 76 6.86 -2.20 8.31
N SER A 77 6.05 -2.46 7.29
CA SER A 77 4.60 -2.67 7.43
C SER A 77 4.29 -3.85 8.35
N GLY A 78 5.02 -4.96 8.20
CA GLY A 78 4.89 -6.13 9.06
C GLY A 78 5.27 -5.85 10.51
N ALA A 79 6.35 -5.11 10.76
CA ALA A 79 6.77 -4.74 12.10
C ALA A 79 5.73 -3.83 12.79
N ILE A 80 5.26 -2.81 12.09
CA ILE A 80 4.24 -1.87 12.59
C ILE A 80 2.93 -2.59 12.88
N TRP A 81 2.48 -3.45 11.96
CA TRP A 81 1.28 -4.27 12.14
C TRP A 81 1.37 -5.13 13.39
N ARG A 82 2.49 -5.84 13.57
CA ARG A 82 2.70 -6.73 14.72
C ARG A 82 2.65 -5.98 16.04
N ALA A 83 3.36 -4.85 16.12
CA ALA A 83 3.39 -4.01 17.32
C ALA A 83 2.02 -3.41 17.64
N THR A 84 1.34 -2.86 16.64
CA THR A 84 0.06 -2.17 16.81
C THR A 84 -1.06 -3.14 17.15
N LEU A 85 -1.16 -4.24 16.41
CA LEU A 85 -2.22 -5.23 16.59
C LEU A 85 -2.12 -5.91 17.96
N SER A 86 -0.91 -6.29 18.39
CA SER A 86 -0.70 -6.87 19.73
C SER A 86 -1.15 -5.90 20.83
N ARG A 87 -0.77 -4.62 20.74
CA ARG A 87 -1.18 -3.58 21.70
C ARG A 87 -2.71 -3.39 21.73
N LYS A 88 -3.33 -3.30 20.56
CA LYS A 88 -4.78 -3.09 20.42
C LYS A 88 -5.60 -4.30 20.87
N LEU A 89 -5.10 -5.52 20.69
CA LEU A 89 -5.74 -6.72 21.24
C LEU A 89 -5.74 -6.69 22.77
N VAL A 90 -4.63 -6.32 23.42
CA VAL A 90 -4.57 -6.25 24.90
C VAL A 90 -5.47 -5.15 25.47
N GLU A 91 -5.61 -4.05 24.72
CA GLU A 91 -6.45 -2.89 25.08
C GLU A 91 -7.95 -3.20 24.96
N TYR A 92 -8.39 -3.78 23.84
CA TYR A 92 -9.81 -3.98 23.56
C TYR A 92 -10.36 -5.34 23.99
N LEU A 93 -9.54 -6.38 24.22
CA LEU A 93 -10.08 -7.67 24.64
C LEU A 93 -10.60 -7.63 26.09
N PRO A 94 -11.81 -8.14 26.35
CA PRO A 94 -12.33 -8.31 27.70
C PRO A 94 -11.46 -9.29 28.51
N ALA A 95 -11.51 -9.17 29.85
CA ALA A 95 -10.64 -9.92 30.76
C ALA A 95 -10.69 -11.45 30.57
N ASN A 96 -11.84 -11.98 30.14
CA ASN A 96 -12.06 -13.39 29.84
C ASN A 96 -11.33 -13.89 28.58
N ALA A 97 -10.98 -13.01 27.65
CA ALA A 97 -10.36 -13.35 26.37
C ALA A 97 -8.90 -12.90 26.28
N ARG A 98 -8.40 -12.10 27.23
CA ARG A 98 -7.03 -11.55 27.24
C ARG A 98 -5.94 -12.61 27.12
N SER A 99 -6.12 -13.78 27.74
CA SER A 99 -5.19 -14.91 27.62
C SER A 99 -5.14 -15.51 26.21
N SER A 100 -6.18 -15.30 25.40
CA SER A 100 -6.27 -15.76 24.01
C SER A 100 -5.72 -14.74 23.02
N ALA A 101 -5.35 -13.53 23.46
CA ALA A 101 -4.82 -12.47 22.59
C ALA A 101 -3.62 -12.95 21.75
N SER A 102 -2.67 -13.68 22.35
CA SER A 102 -1.52 -14.21 21.62
C SER A 102 -1.91 -15.29 20.60
N LYS A 103 -2.94 -16.10 20.88
CA LYS A 103 -3.45 -17.12 19.95
C LYS A 103 -4.22 -16.48 18.78
N ILE A 104 -4.98 -15.42 19.06
CA ILE A 104 -5.73 -14.63 18.06
C ILE A 104 -4.76 -13.87 17.15
N PHE A 105 -3.68 -13.31 17.71
CA PHE A 105 -2.62 -12.67 16.95
C PHE A 105 -1.87 -13.67 16.04
N GLY A 106 -1.54 -14.85 16.57
CA GLY A 106 -0.83 -15.88 15.82
C GLY A 106 -1.67 -16.60 14.76
N SER A 107 -3.00 -16.52 14.82
CA SER A 107 -3.88 -17.19 13.87
C SER A 107 -5.18 -16.44 13.62
N LEU A 108 -5.31 -15.92 12.40
CA LEU A 108 -6.56 -15.34 11.90
C LEU A 108 -7.71 -16.38 11.85
N VAL A 109 -7.39 -17.68 11.78
CA VAL A 109 -8.39 -18.75 11.83
C VAL A 109 -9.03 -18.81 13.22
N VAL A 110 -8.25 -18.61 14.28
CA VAL A 110 -8.77 -18.52 15.66
C VAL A 110 -9.64 -17.27 15.82
N ALA A 111 -9.23 -16.14 15.25
CA ALA A 111 -10.05 -14.92 15.22
C ALA A 111 -11.40 -15.14 14.54
N LYS A 112 -11.42 -15.88 13.41
CA LYS A 112 -12.63 -16.17 12.63
C LYS A 112 -13.59 -17.16 13.29
N LYS A 113 -13.10 -18.02 14.18
CA LYS A 113 -13.92 -19.02 14.91
C LYS A 113 -14.87 -18.39 15.93
N TYR A 114 -14.60 -17.18 16.41
CA TYR A 114 -15.54 -16.46 17.28
C TYR A 114 -16.75 -15.99 16.49
N ALA A 115 -17.95 -16.34 16.95
CA ALA A 115 -19.20 -15.98 16.29
C ALA A 115 -19.36 -14.46 16.17
N ALA A 116 -19.84 -14.02 14.99
CA ALA A 116 -20.16 -12.62 14.74
C ALA A 116 -21.25 -12.13 15.72
N GLY A 117 -21.07 -10.93 16.28
CA GLY A 117 -21.97 -10.36 17.29
C GLY A 117 -21.56 -10.62 18.75
N THR A 118 -20.52 -11.44 19.01
CA THR A 118 -19.97 -11.58 20.37
C THR A 118 -19.06 -10.39 20.72
N ALA A 119 -19.04 -9.97 22.00
CA ALA A 119 -18.18 -8.87 22.46
C ALA A 119 -16.69 -9.09 22.14
N VAL A 120 -16.24 -10.35 22.13
CA VAL A 120 -14.88 -10.74 21.73
C VAL A 120 -14.65 -10.51 20.24
N ARG A 121 -15.61 -10.88 19.38
CA ARG A 121 -15.47 -10.68 17.93
C ARG A 121 -15.49 -9.20 17.55
N THR A 122 -16.36 -8.40 18.15
CA THR A 122 -16.40 -6.95 17.94
C THR A 122 -15.10 -6.29 18.40
N ALA A 123 -14.54 -6.69 19.54
CA ALA A 123 -13.25 -6.19 20.03
C ALA A 123 -12.08 -6.55 19.08
N ILE A 124 -12.08 -7.77 18.53
CA ILE A 124 -11.09 -8.21 17.53
C ILE A 124 -11.23 -7.37 16.26
N ASP A 125 -12.44 -7.26 15.71
CA ASP A 125 -12.69 -6.52 14.47
C ASP A 125 -12.29 -5.04 14.63
N HIS A 126 -12.56 -4.43 15.79
CA HIS A 126 -12.14 -3.07 16.10
C HIS A 126 -10.61 -2.93 16.18
N ALA A 127 -9.92 -3.87 16.83
CA ALA A 127 -8.46 -3.86 16.92
C ALA A 127 -7.78 -4.00 15.54
N TYR A 128 -8.33 -4.86 14.67
CA TYR A 128 -7.85 -5.03 13.30
C TYR A 128 -8.09 -3.78 12.46
N ARG A 129 -9.26 -3.17 12.60
CA ARG A 129 -9.65 -1.97 11.88
C ARG A 129 -8.74 -0.79 12.24
N ASP A 130 -8.53 -0.54 13.53
CA ASP A 130 -7.61 0.50 14.01
C ASP A 130 -6.18 0.29 13.50
N SER A 131 -5.71 -0.96 13.54
CA SER A 131 -4.36 -1.31 13.06
C SER A 131 -4.22 -1.05 11.56
N MET A 132 -5.24 -1.39 10.74
CA MET A 132 -5.22 -1.10 9.30
C MET A 132 -5.32 0.40 9.01
N SER A 133 -6.15 1.14 9.75
CA SER A 133 -6.25 2.60 9.60
C SER A 133 -4.95 3.31 9.92
N LEU A 134 -4.24 2.88 10.97
CA LEU A 134 -2.93 3.43 11.32
C LEU A 134 -1.90 3.17 10.22
N LEU A 135 -1.88 1.94 9.68
CA LEU A 135 -1.01 1.58 8.56
C LEU A 135 -1.31 2.41 7.30
N ALA A 136 -2.59 2.69 7.03
CA ALA A 136 -3.01 3.54 5.93
C ALA A 136 -2.58 5.01 6.11
N ILE A 137 -2.65 5.54 7.34
CA ILE A 137 -2.14 6.88 7.66
C ILE A 137 -0.63 6.96 7.45
N ILE A 138 0.13 5.98 7.93
CA ILE A 138 1.59 5.93 7.73
C ILE A 138 1.93 5.86 6.24
N SER A 139 1.24 5.00 5.48
CA SER A 139 1.44 4.90 4.03
C SER A 139 1.13 6.23 3.31
N THR A 140 0.08 6.92 3.74
CA THR A 140 -0.29 8.25 3.23
C THR A 140 0.78 9.30 3.57
N ALA A 141 1.34 9.27 4.79
CA ALA A 141 2.42 10.14 5.21
C ALA A 141 3.71 9.89 4.40
N CYS A 142 4.07 8.64 4.14
CA CYS A 142 5.20 8.28 3.28
C CYS A 142 5.05 8.75 1.82
N MET A 143 3.82 9.00 1.35
CA MET A 143 3.57 9.55 0.01
C MET A 143 3.83 11.07 -0.06
N VAL A 144 3.82 11.79 1.07
CA VAL A 144 4.03 13.25 1.10
C VAL A 144 5.44 13.65 0.63
N PRO A 145 6.54 13.04 1.12
CA PRO A 145 7.87 13.30 0.58
C PRO A 145 7.97 13.01 -0.92
N MET A 146 7.30 11.96 -1.39
CA MET A 146 7.32 11.56 -2.80
C MET A 146 6.65 12.61 -3.70
N LEU A 147 5.58 13.25 -3.22
CA LEU A 147 4.95 14.40 -3.90
C LEU A 147 5.85 15.63 -3.91
N ILE A 148 6.57 15.90 -2.81
CA ILE A 148 7.55 17.00 -2.75
C ILE A 148 8.67 16.78 -3.77
N PHE A 149 9.21 15.55 -3.85
CA PHE A 149 10.18 15.20 -4.88
C PHE A 149 9.60 15.30 -6.30
N MET A 150 8.33 14.93 -6.51
CA MET A 150 7.66 15.10 -7.81
C MET A 150 7.60 16.56 -8.26
N PHE A 151 7.35 17.51 -7.35
CA PHE A 151 7.43 18.94 -7.66
C PHE A 151 8.87 19.44 -7.87
N GLY A 152 9.87 18.72 -7.36
CA GLY A 152 11.29 19.01 -7.56
C GLY A 152 11.90 18.43 -8.85
N ILE A 153 11.23 17.47 -9.50
CA ILE A 153 11.68 16.94 -10.80
C ILE A 153 11.38 18.01 -11.85
N ARG A 154 12.44 18.62 -12.40
CA ARG A 154 12.35 19.56 -13.52
C ARG A 154 11.62 18.89 -14.68
N ASN A 155 10.67 19.59 -15.28
CA ASN A 155 10.00 19.18 -16.53
C ASN A 155 11.08 18.75 -17.54
N MET A 156 11.17 17.46 -17.83
CA MET A 156 11.90 16.98 -19.01
C MET A 156 11.06 17.40 -20.21
N ASP A 157 11.54 18.42 -20.93
CA ASP A 157 10.94 18.81 -22.20
C ASP A 157 11.22 17.70 -23.22
N LEU A 158 10.20 16.90 -23.50
CA LEU A 158 10.27 15.76 -24.41
C LEU A 158 10.69 16.18 -25.82
N LYS A 159 10.49 17.45 -26.22
CA LYS A 159 10.95 17.95 -27.52
C LYS A 159 12.47 18.10 -27.59
N ALA A 160 13.10 18.54 -26.49
CA ALA A 160 14.55 18.69 -26.42
C ALA A 160 15.26 17.33 -26.45
N ALA A 161 14.67 16.30 -25.82
CA ALA A 161 15.19 14.94 -25.88
C ALA A 161 15.11 14.32 -27.29
N GLU A 162 14.08 14.68 -28.07
CA GLU A 162 13.93 14.24 -29.47
C GLU A 162 14.95 14.89 -30.41
N GLU A 163 15.27 16.18 -30.22
CA GLU A 163 16.28 16.88 -31.02
C GLU A 163 17.69 16.35 -30.78
N VAL A 164 18.08 16.12 -29.51
CA VAL A 164 19.40 15.55 -29.17
C VAL A 164 19.57 14.13 -29.72
N ARG A 165 18.50 13.34 -29.79
CA ARG A 165 18.54 12.01 -30.39
C ARG A 165 18.70 12.06 -31.91
N LYS A 166 18.03 12.99 -32.60
CA LYS A 166 18.21 13.20 -34.04
C LYS A 166 19.59 13.70 -34.42
N GLU A 167 20.25 14.46 -33.55
CA GLU A 167 21.61 14.96 -33.77
C GLU A 167 22.68 13.87 -33.55
N LYS A 168 22.39 12.84 -32.74
CA LYS A 168 23.28 11.68 -32.54
C LYS A 168 23.20 10.62 -33.65
N ASP A 169 22.06 10.53 -34.33
CA ASP A 169 21.77 9.52 -35.36
C ASP A 169 21.97 10.05 -36.80
N GLY A 170 22.43 11.30 -36.97
CA GLY A 170 22.75 11.93 -38.26
C GLY A 170 24.23 12.17 -38.47
#